data_AF-A0A7V3D501-F1
#
_entry.id   AF-A0A7V3D501-F1
#
_cell.length_a   1.000
_cell.length_b   1.000
_cell.length_c   1.000
_cell.angle_alpha   90.00
_cell.angle_beta   90.00
_cell.angle_gamma   90.00
#
_symmetry.space_group_name_H-M   'P 1'
#
loop_
_entity.id
_entity.type
_entity.pdbx_description
1 polymer ?
#
loop_
_entity_poly.entity_id
_entity_poly.type
_entity_poly.pdbx_seq_one_letter_code
_entity_poly.pdbx_strand_id
1 'polypeptide(L)'
;MSQPSASAPAALAPTFLDYFLLLSGFALTLWLLSLYPPVPPASEDENLSPAMKKLAPELPNLVRLPQGVILLWPIFLLWQTIQGRKQSLTAGEWLWVFSWLGTAVVVGLAAWSKFGTLPEVLQNSERTVRVVWFVILTSAIAAAGIIIGFGGLIWRVRRPWTHTCALALVIWPALPLLGILALGRTNVL
;
A
#
# COMPACT_ATOMS: atom_id res chain seq x y z
N MET A 1 -14.61 41.33 -24.69
CA MET A 1 -13.65 41.14 -23.58
C MET A 1 -13.51 39.66 -23.34
N SER A 2 -12.47 39.04 -23.91
CA SER A 2 -12.12 37.64 -23.64
C SER A 2 -11.46 37.57 -22.26
N GLN A 3 -12.08 36.86 -21.32
CA GLN A 3 -11.41 36.57 -20.04
C GLN A 3 -10.12 35.80 -20.34
N PRO A 4 -8.98 36.16 -19.72
CA PRO A 4 -7.79 35.34 -19.79
C PRO A 4 -8.16 33.97 -19.22
N SER A 5 -8.02 32.93 -20.05
CA SER A 5 -8.16 31.53 -19.64
C SER A 5 -7.21 31.30 -18.47
N ALA A 6 -7.77 31.22 -17.26
CA ALA A 6 -7.01 30.90 -16.06
C ALA A 6 -6.26 29.60 -16.34
N SER A 7 -4.94 29.69 -16.44
CA SER A 7 -4.09 28.54 -16.68
C SER A 7 -4.31 27.55 -15.55
N ALA A 8 -4.63 26.31 -15.89
CA ALA A 8 -4.84 25.26 -14.89
C ALA A 8 -3.59 25.19 -14.00
N PRO A 9 -3.76 25.13 -12.66
CA PRO A 9 -2.62 25.11 -11.74
C PRO A 9 -1.68 23.96 -12.10
N ALA A 10 -0.39 24.27 -12.22
CA ALA A 10 0.64 23.30 -12.58
C ALA A 10 0.65 22.15 -11.56
N ALA A 11 0.79 20.91 -12.05
CA ALA A 11 1.00 19.76 -11.20
C ALA A 11 2.35 19.92 -10.47
N LEU A 12 2.34 19.80 -9.14
CA LEU A 12 3.57 19.82 -8.35
C LEU A 12 4.45 18.63 -8.73
N ALA A 13 5.74 18.88 -8.95
CA ALA A 13 6.76 17.86 -9.15
C ALA A 13 7.23 17.29 -7.81
N PRO A 14 7.77 16.06 -7.76
CA PRO A 14 8.37 15.53 -6.55
C PRO A 14 9.60 16.33 -6.15
N THR A 15 9.73 16.59 -4.86
CA THR A 15 10.85 17.29 -4.21
C THR A 15 11.82 16.31 -3.58
N PHE A 16 13.00 16.80 -3.16
CA PHE A 16 13.96 15.97 -2.42
C PHE A 16 13.34 15.30 -1.19
N LEU A 17 12.52 16.03 -0.43
CA LEU A 17 11.87 15.47 0.76
C LEU A 17 10.92 14.33 0.40
N ASP A 18 10.25 14.40 -0.74
CA ASP A 18 9.34 13.33 -1.19
C ASP A 18 10.11 12.03 -1.43
N TYR A 19 11.28 12.10 -2.08
CA TYR A 19 12.15 10.93 -2.25
C TYR A 19 12.69 10.42 -0.91
N PHE A 20 13.07 11.32 -0.01
CA PHE A 20 13.51 10.94 1.33
C PHE A 20 12.41 10.21 2.11
N LEU A 21 11.17 10.68 2.04
CA LEU A 21 10.01 10.03 2.67
C LEU A 21 9.71 8.66 2.03
N LEU A 22 9.85 8.52 0.71
CA LEU A 22 9.68 7.23 0.04
C LEU A 22 10.71 6.21 0.53
N LEU A 23 11.99 6.60 0.57
CA LEU A 23 13.07 5.74 1.07
C LEU A 23 12.88 5.40 2.56
N SER A 24 12.51 6.39 3.37
CA SER A 24 12.20 6.19 4.79
C SER A 24 11.00 5.26 4.97
N GLY A 25 10.01 5.32 4.08
CA GLY A 25 8.86 4.44 4.08
C GLY A 25 9.24 2.99 3.78
N PHE A 26 10.12 2.74 2.82
CA PHE A 26 10.63 1.39 2.58
C PHE A 26 11.48 0.88 3.74
N ALA A 27 12.35 1.71 4.32
CA ALA A 27 13.11 1.37 5.52
C ALA A 27 12.18 1.03 6.70
N LEU A 28 11.10 1.80 6.88
CA LEU A 28 10.06 1.54 7.86
C LEU A 28 9.38 0.19 7.60
N THR A 29 9.06 -0.16 6.34
CA THR A 29 8.52 -1.48 6.03
C THR A 29 9.46 -2.61 6.45
N LEU A 30 10.76 -2.49 6.16
CA LEU A 30 11.74 -3.52 6.54
C LEU A 30 11.81 -3.68 8.06
N TRP A 31 11.79 -2.57 8.80
CA TRP A 31 11.70 -2.61 10.25
C TRP A 31 10.39 -3.26 10.73
N LEU A 32 9.24 -2.92 10.14
CA LEU A 32 7.94 -3.55 10.46
C LEU A 32 7.93 -5.06 10.17
N LEU A 33 8.59 -5.51 9.10
CA LEU A 33 8.74 -6.93 8.78
C LEU A 33 9.55 -7.67 9.87
N SER A 34 10.57 -7.04 10.42
CA SER A 34 11.30 -7.58 11.58
C SER A 34 10.45 -7.63 12.85
N LEU A 35 9.43 -6.78 12.96
CA LEU A 35 8.58 -6.75 14.14
C LEU A 35 7.56 -7.87 14.15
N TYR A 36 6.89 -8.13 13.02
CA TYR A 36 5.90 -9.19 12.87
C TYR A 36 6.14 -9.90 11.53
N PRO A 37 6.99 -10.94 11.51
CA PRO A 37 7.30 -11.66 10.29
C PRO A 37 6.04 -12.36 9.75
N PRO A 38 5.87 -12.45 8.42
CA PRO A 38 4.81 -13.26 7.84
C PRO A 38 4.99 -14.73 8.22
N VAL A 39 3.87 -15.45 8.34
CA VAL A 39 3.92 -16.89 8.61
C VAL A 39 4.46 -17.57 7.35
N PRO A 40 5.59 -18.31 7.41
CA PRO A 40 6.11 -18.96 6.23
C PRO A 40 5.11 -19.98 5.69
N PRO A 41 4.93 -20.09 4.37
CA PRO A 41 4.10 -21.15 3.82
C PRO A 41 4.69 -22.51 4.19
N ALA A 42 3.85 -23.46 4.61
CA ALA A 42 4.23 -24.86 4.68
C ALA A 42 4.67 -25.30 3.27
N SER A 43 5.97 -25.43 3.06
CA SER A 43 6.56 -25.63 1.74
C SER A 43 7.10 -27.06 1.61
N GLU A 44 6.20 -27.99 1.31
CA GLU A 44 6.57 -29.35 0.89
C GLU A 44 5.95 -29.74 -0.45
N ASP A 45 5.60 -28.75 -1.29
CA ASP A 45 5.16 -29.07 -2.65
C ASP A 45 6.39 -29.32 -3.55
N GLU A 46 6.74 -30.59 -3.71
CA GLU A 46 7.89 -31.05 -4.50
C GLU A 46 7.81 -30.60 -5.97
N ASN A 47 6.59 -30.35 -6.48
CA ASN A 47 6.33 -30.03 -7.88
C ASN A 47 6.65 -28.58 -8.29
N LEU A 48 6.98 -27.70 -7.34
CA LEU A 48 7.34 -26.32 -7.66
C LEU A 48 8.70 -26.22 -8.34
N SER A 49 8.81 -25.33 -9.33
CA SER A 49 10.08 -25.03 -9.99
C SER A 49 11.11 -24.47 -8.97
N PRO A 50 12.42 -24.66 -9.18
CA PRO A 50 13.46 -24.17 -8.26
C PRO A 50 13.39 -22.65 -8.02
N ALA A 51 13.01 -21.88 -9.05
CA ALA A 51 12.80 -20.44 -8.92
C ALA A 51 11.61 -20.11 -8.01
N MET A 52 10.50 -20.84 -8.16
CA MET A 52 9.31 -20.64 -7.34
C MET A 52 9.52 -21.07 -5.88
N LYS A 53 10.32 -22.12 -5.64
CA LYS A 53 10.73 -22.53 -4.29
C LYS A 53 11.51 -21.41 -3.56
N LYS A 54 12.30 -20.62 -4.30
CA LYS A 54 13.01 -19.45 -3.75
C LYS A 54 12.11 -18.21 -3.60
N LEU A 55 11.17 -18.00 -4.52
CA LEU A 55 10.33 -16.80 -4.55
C LEU A 55 9.13 -16.89 -3.59
N ALA A 56 8.54 -18.08 -3.43
CA ALA A 56 7.31 -18.26 -2.65
C ALA A 56 7.41 -17.76 -1.18
N PRO A 57 8.53 -17.95 -0.46
CA PRO A 57 8.71 -17.39 0.88
C PRO A 57 8.76 -15.86 0.91
N GLU A 58 9.13 -15.21 -0.20
CA GLU A 58 9.28 -13.76 -0.30
C GLU A 58 7.99 -13.03 -0.71
N LEU A 59 7.02 -13.73 -1.32
CA LEU A 59 5.77 -13.12 -1.77
C LEU A 59 5.03 -12.33 -0.66
N PRO A 60 4.91 -12.82 0.59
CA PRO A 60 4.27 -12.06 1.66
C PRO A 60 5.03 -10.78 2.01
N ASN A 61 6.37 -10.80 1.95
CA ASN A 61 7.21 -9.62 2.13
C ASN A 61 6.94 -8.60 1.02
N LEU A 62 6.80 -9.06 -0.23
CA LEU A 62 6.49 -8.22 -1.38
C LEU A 62 5.09 -7.58 -1.31
N VAL A 63 4.08 -8.31 -0.83
CA VAL A 63 2.73 -7.74 -0.57
C VAL A 63 2.81 -6.57 0.41
N ARG A 64 3.67 -6.70 1.42
CA ARG A 64 3.82 -5.72 2.51
C ARG A 64 4.78 -4.58 2.21
N LEU A 65 5.56 -4.67 1.14
CA LEU A 65 6.57 -3.67 0.74
C LEU A 65 6.09 -2.20 0.82
N PRO A 66 4.90 -1.83 0.32
CA PRO A 66 4.45 -0.43 0.34
C PRO A 66 3.93 0.04 1.70
N GLN A 67 3.79 -0.82 2.71
CA GLN A 67 3.11 -0.47 3.97
C GLN A 67 3.72 0.73 4.70
N GLY A 68 5.04 0.79 4.82
CA GLY A 68 5.71 1.90 5.49
C GLY A 68 5.55 3.21 4.71
N VAL A 69 5.64 3.18 3.37
CA VAL A 69 5.31 4.34 2.53
C VAL A 69 3.85 4.74 2.71
N ILE A 70 2.95 3.76 2.78
CA ILE A 70 1.53 3.99 3.02
C ILE A 70 1.32 4.73 4.35
N LEU A 71 1.95 4.27 5.44
CA LEU A 71 1.85 4.88 6.77
C LEU A 71 2.36 6.32 6.82
N LEU A 72 3.34 6.69 6.00
CA LEU A 72 3.88 8.05 5.93
C LEU A 72 3.00 9.02 5.14
N TRP A 73 1.87 8.57 4.58
CA TRP A 73 0.93 9.42 3.82
C TRP A 73 0.57 10.75 4.49
N PRO A 74 0.24 10.82 5.81
CA PRO A 74 -0.10 12.09 6.44
C PRO A 74 1.03 13.11 6.35
N ILE A 75 2.29 12.65 6.36
CA ILE A 75 3.47 13.52 6.25
C ILE A 75 3.62 14.03 4.82
N PHE A 76 3.40 13.18 3.80
CA PHE A 76 3.35 13.63 2.40
C PHE A 76 2.27 14.69 2.21
N LEU A 77 1.07 14.48 2.74
CA LEU A 77 -0.02 15.45 2.62
C LEU A 77 0.34 16.77 3.32
N LEU A 78 0.81 16.71 4.57
CA LEU A 78 1.21 17.89 5.33
C LEU A 78 2.29 18.70 4.59
N TRP A 79 3.30 18.01 4.05
CA TRP A 79 4.37 18.63 3.29
C TRP A 79 3.84 19.33 2.03
N GLN A 80 2.95 18.68 1.28
CA GLN A 80 2.31 19.29 0.12
C GLN A 80 1.43 20.48 0.49
N THR A 81 0.72 20.43 1.62
CA THR A 81 -0.05 21.55 2.14
C THR A 81 0.85 22.74 2.47
N ILE A 82 2.01 22.51 3.08
CA ILE A 82 3.02 23.56 3.35
C ILE A 82 3.56 24.15 2.05
N GLN A 83 3.75 23.35 1.00
CA GLN A 83 4.12 23.85 -0.33
C GLN A 83 2.98 24.61 -1.06
N GLY A 84 1.84 24.82 -0.42
CA GLY A 84 0.74 25.60 -0.97
C GLY A 84 -0.17 24.81 -1.90
N ARG A 85 -0.26 23.49 -1.74
CA ARG A 85 -1.28 22.67 -2.44
C ARG A 85 -2.69 23.20 -2.10
N LYS A 86 -3.40 23.69 -3.12
CA LYS A 86 -4.80 24.13 -3.02
C LYS A 86 -5.83 23.13 -3.57
N GLN A 87 -5.36 22.05 -4.19
CA GLN A 87 -6.21 21.03 -4.81
C GLN A 87 -6.72 20.03 -3.77
N SER A 88 -7.99 19.63 -3.89
CA SER A 88 -8.55 18.51 -3.14
C SER A 88 -7.83 17.20 -3.44
N LEU A 89 -8.08 16.18 -2.61
CA LEU A 89 -7.55 14.84 -2.84
C LEU A 89 -8.09 14.27 -4.16
N THR A 90 -7.18 13.78 -4.99
CA THR A 90 -7.54 13.03 -6.20
C THR A 90 -8.05 11.64 -5.83
N ALA A 91 -8.73 10.97 -6.76
CA ALA A 91 -9.23 9.62 -6.52
C ALA A 91 -8.12 8.61 -6.13
N GLY A 92 -6.93 8.73 -6.74
CA GLY A 92 -5.76 7.93 -6.36
C GLY A 92 -5.31 8.20 -4.92
N GLU A 93 -5.27 9.46 -4.51
CA GLU A 93 -4.90 9.82 -3.13
C GLU A 93 -5.95 9.38 -2.11
N TRP A 94 -7.24 9.34 -2.48
CA TRP A 94 -8.27 8.71 -1.66
C TRP A 94 -8.03 7.21 -1.47
N LEU A 95 -7.60 6.49 -2.52
CA LEU A 95 -7.18 5.10 -2.36
C LEU A 95 -5.98 4.97 -1.40
N TRP A 96 -5.07 5.95 -1.41
CA TRP A 96 -3.99 6.01 -0.43
C TRP A 96 -4.53 6.19 0.99
N VAL A 97 -5.51 7.08 1.22
CA VAL A 97 -6.16 7.25 2.53
C VAL A 97 -6.79 5.95 3.02
N PHE A 98 -7.55 5.26 2.17
CA PHE A 98 -8.16 3.98 2.56
C PHE A 98 -7.11 2.92 2.86
N SER A 99 -6.04 2.88 2.07
CA SER A 99 -4.89 1.99 2.30
C SER A 99 -4.18 2.32 3.61
N TRP A 100 -4.04 3.61 3.94
CA TRP A 100 -3.47 4.08 5.20
C TRP A 100 -4.30 3.61 6.38
N LEU A 101 -5.62 3.77 6.35
CA LEU A 101 -6.51 3.37 7.44
C LEU A 101 -6.35 1.90 7.82
N GLY A 102 -6.47 0.99 6.86
CA GLY A 102 -6.35 -0.42 7.21
C GLY A 102 -4.92 -0.89 7.46
N THR A 103 -3.91 -0.27 6.83
CA THR A 103 -2.51 -0.53 7.18
C THR A 103 -2.23 -0.11 8.62
N ALA A 104 -2.73 1.06 9.05
CA ALA A 104 -2.59 1.53 10.42
C ALA A 104 -3.27 0.60 11.42
N VAL A 105 -4.45 0.06 11.09
CA VAL A 105 -5.13 -0.95 11.92
C VAL A 105 -4.31 -2.23 12.02
N VAL A 106 -3.86 -2.80 10.90
CA VAL A 106 -3.10 -4.06 10.90
C VAL A 106 -1.76 -3.91 11.61
N VAL A 107 -1.04 -2.82 11.34
CA VAL A 107 0.26 -2.54 11.97
C VAL A 107 0.08 -2.22 13.45
N GLY A 108 -0.95 -1.46 13.81
CA GLY A 108 -1.28 -1.13 15.20
C GLY A 108 -1.63 -2.36 16.02
N LEU A 109 -2.46 -3.26 15.48
CA LEU A 109 -2.77 -4.55 16.11
C LEU A 109 -1.52 -5.42 16.27
N ALA A 110 -0.69 -5.50 15.23
CA ALA A 110 0.58 -6.25 15.29
C ALA A 110 1.54 -5.69 16.36
N ALA A 111 1.66 -4.36 16.45
CA ALA A 111 2.48 -3.69 17.45
C ALA A 111 1.93 -3.92 18.85
N TRP A 112 0.61 -3.82 19.05
CA TRP A 112 -0.02 -4.09 20.34
C TRP A 112 0.20 -5.54 20.76
N SER A 113 -0.01 -6.51 19.86
CA SER A 113 0.26 -7.94 20.10
C SER A 113 1.68 -8.19 20.58
N LYS A 114 2.65 -7.44 20.03
CA LYS A 114 4.07 -7.57 20.36
C LYS A 114 4.48 -6.91 21.68
N PHE A 115 3.94 -5.73 21.98
CA PHE A 115 4.40 -4.89 23.09
C PHE A 115 3.44 -4.86 24.28
N GLY A 116 2.26 -5.46 24.17
CA GLY A 116 1.25 -5.47 25.22
C GLY A 116 0.36 -6.70 25.16
N THR A 117 -0.68 -6.69 26.00
CA THR A 117 -1.67 -7.77 26.05
C THR A 117 -2.90 -7.34 25.26
N LEU A 118 -3.19 -8.02 24.16
CA LEU A 118 -4.42 -7.81 23.41
C LEU A 118 -5.63 -8.29 24.23
N PRO A 119 -6.76 -7.56 24.24
CA PRO A 119 -8.02 -8.09 24.74
C PRO A 119 -8.40 -9.40 24.04
N GLU A 120 -8.98 -10.35 24.77
CA GLU A 120 -9.31 -11.70 24.27
C GLU A 120 -10.17 -11.67 22.98
N VAL A 121 -11.10 -10.72 22.88
CA VAL A 121 -11.93 -10.49 21.69
C VAL A 121 -11.07 -10.18 20.44
N LEU A 122 -9.98 -9.43 20.62
CA LEU A 122 -9.08 -9.04 19.54
C LEU A 122 -8.03 -10.11 19.22
N GLN A 123 -7.60 -10.89 20.22
CA GLN A 123 -6.67 -12.02 19.99
C GLN A 123 -7.25 -13.02 18.98
N ASN A 124 -8.52 -13.39 19.16
CA ASN A 124 -9.22 -14.32 18.26
C ASN A 124 -9.48 -13.73 16.86
N SER A 125 -9.49 -12.39 16.76
CA SER A 125 -9.82 -11.68 15.52
C SER A 125 -8.58 -11.23 14.74
N GLU A 126 -7.37 -11.26 15.32
CA GLU A 126 -6.16 -10.72 14.71
C GLU A 126 -5.90 -11.32 13.32
N ARG A 127 -5.95 -12.66 13.23
CA ARG A 127 -5.78 -13.37 11.96
C ARG A 127 -6.86 -12.99 10.95
N THR A 128 -8.12 -12.93 11.38
CA THR A 128 -9.26 -12.55 10.53
C THR A 128 -9.07 -11.15 9.95
N VAL A 129 -8.64 -10.20 10.78
CA VAL A 129 -8.39 -8.82 10.35
C VAL A 129 -7.27 -8.76 9.30
N ARG A 130 -6.16 -9.49 9.50
CA ARG A 130 -5.06 -9.57 8.52
C ARG A 130 -5.54 -10.17 7.19
N VAL A 131 -6.28 -11.28 7.22
CA VAL A 131 -6.82 -11.93 6.02
C VAL A 131 -7.79 -11.00 5.28
N VAL A 132 -8.75 -10.40 5.98
CA VAL A 132 -9.70 -9.44 5.39
C VAL A 132 -8.95 -8.27 4.74
N TRP A 133 -7.94 -7.74 5.42
CA TRP A 133 -7.14 -6.63 4.89
C TRP A 133 -6.35 -7.01 3.64
N PHE A 134 -5.52 -8.04 3.72
CA PHE A 134 -4.60 -8.39 2.64
C PHE A 134 -5.26 -9.12 1.48
N VAL A 135 -6.30 -9.92 1.72
CA VAL A 135 -6.96 -10.68 0.64
C VAL A 135 -8.09 -9.89 0.02
N ILE A 136 -9.00 -9.37 0.85
CA ILE A 136 -10.26 -8.78 0.35
C ILE A 136 -10.05 -7.30 0.03
N LEU A 137 -9.68 -6.50 1.03
CA LEU A 137 -9.62 -5.05 0.90
C LEU A 137 -8.49 -4.61 -0.03
N THR A 138 -7.31 -5.20 0.08
CA THR A 138 -6.17 -4.90 -0.81
C THR A 138 -6.51 -5.21 -2.26
N SER A 139 -7.15 -6.34 -2.56
CA SER A 139 -7.59 -6.67 -3.92
C SER A 139 -8.63 -5.69 -4.45
N ALA A 140 -9.60 -5.29 -3.61
CA ALA A 140 -10.62 -4.32 -3.99
C ALA A 140 -10.03 -2.93 -4.28
N ILE A 141 -9.12 -2.45 -3.43
CA ILE A 141 -8.42 -1.17 -3.61
C ILE A 141 -7.54 -1.22 -4.87
N ALA A 142 -6.83 -2.33 -5.11
CA ALA A 142 -6.02 -2.51 -6.31
C ALA A 142 -6.87 -2.49 -7.58
N ALA A 143 -8.01 -3.18 -7.59
CA ALA A 143 -8.95 -3.16 -8.72
C ALA A 143 -9.48 -1.75 -9.00
N ALA A 144 -9.87 -1.02 -7.94
CA ALA A 144 -10.25 0.39 -8.07
C ALA A 144 -9.09 1.25 -8.62
N GLY A 145 -7.86 1.01 -8.16
CA GLY A 145 -6.66 1.69 -8.64
C GLY A 145 -6.41 1.46 -10.13
N ILE A 146 -6.58 0.22 -10.60
CA ILE A 146 -6.47 -0.13 -12.02
C ILE A 146 -7.51 0.63 -12.85
N ILE A 147 -8.78 0.64 -12.43
CA ILE A 147 -9.86 1.37 -13.11
C ILE A 147 -9.54 2.88 -13.20
N ILE A 148 -9.11 3.48 -12.09
CA ILE A 148 -8.74 4.90 -12.04
C ILE A 148 -7.53 5.18 -12.95
N GLY A 149 -6.53 4.30 -12.94
CA GLY A 149 -5.35 4.41 -13.79
C GLY A 149 -5.69 4.39 -15.28
N PHE A 150 -6.53 3.43 -15.71
CA PHE A 150 -7.00 3.36 -17.10
C PHE A 150 -7.86 4.57 -17.49
N GLY A 151 -8.76 5.02 -16.62
CA GLY A 151 -9.53 6.25 -16.83
C GLY A 151 -8.62 7.48 -17.00
N GLY A 152 -7.59 7.58 -16.16
CA GLY A 152 -6.57 8.63 -16.25
C GLY A 152 -5.82 8.64 -17.58
N LEU A 153 -5.48 7.46 -18.12
CA LEU A 153 -4.84 7.30 -19.43
C LEU A 153 -5.73 7.83 -20.56
N ILE A 154 -7.03 7.54 -20.49
CA ILE A 154 -8.02 7.93 -21.51
C ILE A 154 -8.25 9.44 -21.50
N TRP A 155 -8.46 10.03 -20.31
CA TRP A 155 -8.81 11.45 -20.19
C TRP A 155 -7.62 12.42 -20.18
N ARG A 156 -6.37 11.91 -20.12
CA ARG A 156 -5.12 12.70 -20.16
C ARG A 156 -5.10 13.90 -19.20
N VAL A 157 -5.77 13.76 -18.05
CA VAL A 157 -5.85 14.82 -17.05
C VAL A 157 -4.51 14.95 -16.34
N ARG A 158 -3.98 16.18 -16.24
CA ARG A 158 -2.78 16.44 -15.43
C ARG A 158 -3.11 16.19 -13.94
N ARG A 159 -2.32 15.33 -13.30
CA ARG A 159 -2.46 14.98 -11.88
C ARG A 159 -1.15 15.26 -11.14
N PRO A 160 -1.21 15.58 -9.83
CA PRO A 160 0.01 15.65 -9.02
C PRO A 160 0.71 14.29 -9.00
N TRP A 161 2.03 14.28 -8.80
CA TRP A 161 2.81 13.03 -8.79
C TRP A 161 2.33 12.04 -7.70
N THR A 162 1.79 12.54 -6.58
CA THR A 162 1.20 11.73 -5.50
C THR A 162 0.02 10.89 -5.95
N HIS A 163 -0.71 11.32 -6.99
CA HIS A 163 -1.76 10.50 -7.59
C HIS A 163 -1.18 9.22 -8.18
N THR A 164 -0.15 9.35 -9.02
CA THR A 164 0.51 8.20 -9.68
C THR A 164 1.22 7.32 -8.66
N CYS A 165 1.88 7.95 -7.67
CA CYS A 165 2.51 7.22 -6.57
C CYS A 165 1.48 6.40 -5.78
N ALA A 166 0.34 6.99 -5.40
CA ALA A 166 -0.74 6.29 -4.72
C ALA A 166 -1.20 5.06 -5.51
N LEU A 167 -1.46 5.23 -6.82
CA LEU A 167 -1.88 4.12 -7.67
C LEU A 167 -0.84 3.00 -7.70
N ALA A 168 0.44 3.34 -7.84
CA ALA A 168 1.51 2.33 -7.82
C ALA A 168 1.55 1.57 -6.48
N LEU A 169 1.44 2.27 -5.35
CA LEU A 169 1.48 1.67 -4.02
C LEU A 169 0.31 0.73 -3.74
N VAL A 170 -0.89 1.05 -4.23
CA VAL A 170 -2.09 0.23 -4.00
C VAL A 170 -2.26 -0.90 -5.00
N ILE A 171 -1.74 -0.75 -6.23
CA ILE A 171 -1.78 -1.80 -7.25
C ILE A 171 -0.68 -2.84 -7.00
N TRP A 172 0.51 -2.42 -6.54
CA TRP A 172 1.65 -3.30 -6.34
C TRP A 172 1.33 -4.57 -5.56
N PRO A 173 0.66 -4.53 -4.38
CA PRO A 173 0.37 -5.72 -3.59
C PRO A 173 -0.47 -6.79 -4.30
N ALA A 174 -1.25 -6.41 -5.32
CA ALA A 174 -2.09 -7.36 -6.04
C ALA A 174 -1.27 -8.40 -6.81
N LEU A 175 -0.11 -8.02 -7.37
CA LEU A 175 0.75 -8.94 -8.12
C LEU A 175 1.31 -10.08 -7.26
N PRO A 176 2.03 -9.83 -6.13
CA PRO A 176 2.50 -10.91 -5.28
C PRO A 176 1.33 -11.65 -4.60
N LEU A 177 0.20 -10.98 -4.32
CA LEU A 177 -0.99 -11.64 -3.78
C LEU A 177 -1.57 -12.67 -4.76
N LEU A 178 -1.67 -12.34 -6.05
CA LEU A 178 -2.07 -13.30 -7.09
C LEU A 178 -1.12 -14.50 -7.13
N GLY A 179 0.19 -14.26 -6.95
CA GLY A 179 1.17 -15.33 -6.80
C GLY A 179 0.88 -16.25 -5.60
N ILE A 180 0.56 -15.67 -4.43
CA ILE A 180 0.21 -16.43 -3.22
C ILE A 180 -1.06 -17.27 -3.44
N LEU A 181 -2.08 -16.67 -4.06
CA LEU A 181 -3.35 -17.33 -4.34
C LEU A 181 -3.19 -18.46 -5.37
N ALA A 182 -2.41 -18.25 -6.43
CA ALA A 182 -2.12 -19.27 -7.44
C ALA A 182 -1.38 -20.48 -6.86
N LEU A 183 -0.60 -20.27 -5.80
CA LEU A 183 0.08 -21.34 -5.04
C LEU A 183 -0.83 -22.03 -4.00
N GLY A 184 -2.10 -21.62 -3.85
CA GLY A 184 -3.03 -22.17 -2.86
C GLY A 184 -2.67 -21.85 -1.41
N ARG A 185 -1.86 -20.81 -1.18
CA ARG A 185 -1.18 -20.56 0.11
C ARG A 185 -1.80 -19.38 0.87
N THR A 186 -3.08 -19.46 1.22
CA THR A 186 -3.76 -18.38 1.97
C THR A 186 -3.40 -18.32 3.46
N ASN A 187 -2.79 -19.35 4.03
CA ASN A 187 -2.37 -19.41 5.44
C ASN A 187 -1.17 -18.50 5.80
N VAL A 188 -0.65 -17.74 4.84
CA VAL A 188 0.66 -17.06 4.88
C VAL A 188 0.53 -15.55 5.18
N LEU A 189 -0.71 -15.04 5.16
CA LEU A 189 -1.04 -13.61 5.30
C LEU A 189 -1.44 -13.24 6.74
#